data_AF-A0A3N6IL85-F1
#
_entry.id   AF-A0A3N6IL85-F1
#
_cell.length_a   1.000
_cell.length_b   1.000
_cell.length_c   1.000
_cell.angle_alpha   90.00
_cell.angle_beta   90.00
_cell.angle_gamma   90.00
#
_symmetry.space_group_name_H-M   'P 1'
#
loop_
_entity.id
_entity.type
_entity.pdbx_description
1 polymer ?
#
loop_
_entity_poly.entity_id
_entity_poly.type
_entity_poly.pdbx_seq_one_letter_code
_entity_poly.pdbx_strand_id
1 'polypeptide(L)'
;MLAPSPDFRFDGPSPIPYGFGSALTGEEAETGPRVRITALLDSPTGYVTVCTRREVWEKCLRAAGLSDVAWVPLEVSEAGLRRFGAHFRADLHAGPPLEMLCCPRLSTTPGGTGAS
;
A
#
# COMPACT_ATOMS: atom_id res chain seq x y z
N MET A 1 3.52 -5.88 -6.43
CA MET A 1 4.21 -5.93 -5.12
C MET A 1 3.25 -5.38 -4.07
N LEU A 2 3.13 -6.01 -2.91
CA LEU A 2 2.36 -5.43 -1.80
C LEU A 2 3.19 -4.34 -1.13
N ALA A 3 2.67 -3.12 -1.02
CA ALA A 3 3.39 -1.95 -0.50
C ALA A 3 2.54 -1.20 0.55
N PRO A 4 3.17 -0.54 1.54
CA PRO A 4 2.50 0.47 2.36
C PRO A 4 1.84 1.50 1.45
N SER A 5 0.58 1.83 1.71
CA SER A 5 -0.10 2.85 0.94
C SER A 5 0.57 4.21 1.17
N PRO A 6 0.99 4.93 0.12
CA PRO A 6 1.52 6.28 0.25
C PRO A 6 0.44 7.28 0.64
N ASP A 7 -0.84 6.92 0.50
CA ASP A 7 -2.00 7.76 0.84
C ASP A 7 -2.62 7.35 2.20
N PHE A 8 -1.93 6.54 3.00
CA PHE A 8 -2.41 6.15 4.31
C PHE A 8 -2.63 7.37 5.22
N ARG A 9 -3.83 7.47 5.79
CA ARG A 9 -4.27 8.59 6.62
C ARG A 9 -4.19 8.25 8.10
N PHE A 10 -3.24 8.87 8.79
CA PHE A 10 -3.07 8.70 10.25
C PHE A 10 -4.20 9.31 11.08
N ASP A 11 -4.97 10.23 10.49
CA ASP A 11 -6.18 10.83 11.08
C ASP A 11 -7.47 10.10 10.67
N GLY A 12 -7.36 9.05 9.85
CA GLY A 12 -8.48 8.29 9.31
C GLY A 12 -8.89 7.09 10.18
N PRO A 13 -9.62 6.13 9.58
CA PRO A 13 -9.97 4.87 10.24
C PRO A 13 -8.73 4.14 10.77
N SER A 14 -8.79 3.73 12.04
CA SER A 14 -7.64 3.16 12.73
C SER A 14 -7.46 1.68 12.39
N PRO A 15 -6.22 1.20 12.17
CA PRO A 15 -5.95 -0.23 12.00
C PRO A 15 -5.97 -1.03 13.30
N ILE A 16 -6.27 -0.40 14.45
CA ILE A 16 -6.32 -1.04 15.78
C ILE A 16 -7.23 -2.28 15.81
N PRO A 17 -8.44 -2.29 15.21
CA PRO A 17 -9.29 -3.49 15.16
C PRO A 17 -8.64 -4.68 14.44
N TYR A 18 -7.60 -4.44 13.63
CA TYR A 18 -6.82 -5.44 12.93
C TYR A 18 -5.52 -5.83 13.66
N GLY A 19 -5.32 -5.34 14.89
CA GLY A 19 -4.16 -5.67 15.72
C GLY A 19 -2.93 -4.79 15.47
N PHE A 20 -3.06 -3.65 14.80
CA PHE A 20 -1.94 -2.75 14.53
C PHE A 20 -2.24 -1.31 14.95
N GLY A 21 -1.29 -0.66 15.62
CA GLY A 21 -1.29 0.78 15.85
C GLY A 21 -0.29 1.47 14.93
N SER A 22 -0.63 2.67 14.48
CA SER A 22 0.24 3.51 13.65
C SER A 22 0.17 4.97 14.09
N ALA A 23 1.32 5.61 14.31
CA ALA A 23 1.39 7.01 14.69
C ALA A 23 2.57 7.72 14.02
N LEU A 24 2.36 8.96 13.58
CA LEU A 24 3.44 9.85 13.15
C LEU A 24 4.37 10.13 14.34
N THR A 25 5.68 10.11 14.11
CA THR A 25 6.65 10.51 15.16
C THR A 25 6.86 12.02 15.21
N GLY A 26 6.44 12.74 14.16
CA GLY A 26 6.75 14.15 13.95
C GLY A 26 8.10 14.40 13.27
N GLU A 27 8.88 13.35 13.00
CA GLU A 27 10.14 13.43 12.27
C GLU A 27 9.92 13.17 10.76
N GLU A 28 10.74 13.81 9.93
CA GLU A 28 10.81 13.56 8.49
C GLU A 28 12.09 12.78 8.14
N ALA A 29 11.98 11.80 7.24
CA ALA A 29 13.11 11.19 6.55
C ALA A 29 13.15 11.69 5.09
N GLU A 30 14.22 11.36 4.37
CA GLU A 30 14.38 11.75 2.96
C GLU A 30 13.19 11.31 2.09
N THR A 31 12.63 10.13 2.37
CA THR A 31 11.60 9.51 1.53
C THR A 31 10.16 9.68 2.06
N GLY A 32 9.98 10.34 3.21
CA GLY A 32 8.67 10.58 3.82
C GLY A 32 8.68 10.71 5.34
N PRO A 33 7.50 10.90 5.97
CA PRO A 33 7.39 11.01 7.41
C PRO A 33 7.76 9.70 8.11
N ARG A 34 8.37 9.82 9.29
CA ARG A 34 8.63 8.67 10.15
C ARG A 34 7.40 8.30 10.95
N VAL A 35 7.16 7.00 11.02
CA VAL A 35 5.96 6.42 11.60
C VAL A 35 6.35 5.30 12.55
N ARG A 36 5.72 5.27 13.72
CA ARG A 36 5.81 4.16 14.65
C ARG A 36 4.69 3.18 14.32
N ILE A 37 5.06 1.94 14.05
CA ILE A 37 4.12 0.83 13.88
C ILE A 37 4.24 -0.08 15.10
N THR A 38 3.10 -0.44 15.68
CA THR A 38 3.02 -1.32 16.86
C THR A 38 2.10 -2.49 16.56
N ALA A 39 2.58 -3.72 16.73
CA ALA A 39 1.74 -4.91 16.77
C ALA A 39 1.11 -5.03 18.17
N LEU A 40 -0.22 -5.10 18.22
CA LEU A 40 -1.02 -5.12 19.45
C LEU A 40 -1.27 -6.57 19.92
N LEU A 41 -0.17 -7.26 20.23
CA LEU A 41 -0.17 -8.57 20.85
C LEU A 41 -0.28 -8.44 22.38
N ASP A 42 -0.40 -9.56 23.09
CA ASP A 42 -0.35 -9.58 24.57
C ASP A 42 0.89 -8.88 25.12
N SER A 43 2.01 -8.95 24.38
CA SER A 43 3.19 -8.11 24.59
C SER A 43 3.40 -7.21 23.36
N PRO A 44 2.95 -5.94 23.41
CA PRO A 44 3.06 -5.05 22.28
C PRO A 44 4.51 -4.81 21.88
N THR A 45 4.81 -4.94 20.59
CA THR A 45 6.13 -4.67 20.02
C THR A 45 5.99 -3.69 18.87
N GLY A 46 6.91 -2.75 18.75
CA GLY A 46 6.87 -1.75 17.70
C GLY A 46 8.24 -1.37 17.16
N TYR A 47 8.22 -0.77 15.98
CA TYR A 47 9.39 -0.27 15.28
C TYR A 47 9.08 1.07 14.61
N VAL A 48 10.12 1.82 14.26
CA VAL A 48 9.99 3.04 13.47
C VAL A 48 10.38 2.75 12.04
N THR A 49 9.54 3.18 11.10
CA THR A 49 9.78 3.08 9.66
C THR A 49 9.40 4.41 8.98
N VAL A 50 9.51 4.46 7.66
CA VAL A 50 9.10 5.61 6.85
C VAL A 50 7.83 5.26 6.08
N CYS A 51 6.84 6.16 6.12
CA CYS A 51 5.71 6.12 5.20
C CYS A 51 6.14 6.78 3.90
N THR A 52 6.70 5.99 2.98
CA THR A 52 7.29 6.50 1.74
C THR A 52 6.24 7.19 0.88
N ARG A 53 6.52 8.42 0.45
CA ARG A 53 5.60 9.21 -0.36
C ARG A 53 5.47 8.63 -1.77
N ARG A 54 4.30 8.85 -2.38
CA ARG A 54 3.94 8.34 -3.71
C ARG A 54 4.96 8.75 -4.77
N GLU A 55 5.37 10.01 -4.77
CA GLU A 55 6.30 10.57 -5.74
C GLU A 55 7.69 9.94 -5.65
N VAL A 56 8.12 9.51 -4.47
CA VAL A 56 9.41 8.84 -4.26
C VAL A 56 9.38 7.45 -4.87
N TRP A 57 8.32 6.68 -4.58
CA TRP A 57 8.10 5.38 -5.21
C TRP A 57 8.12 5.47 -6.73
N GLU A 58 7.27 6.32 -7.30
CA GLU A 58 7.13 6.42 -8.74
C GLU A 58 8.40 6.92 -9.42
N LYS A 59 9.12 7.86 -8.81
CA LYS A 59 10.42 8.32 -9.32
C LYS A 59 11.43 7.19 -9.36
N CYS A 60 11.56 6.41 -8.28
CA CYS A 60 12.49 5.29 -8.23
C CYS A 60 12.14 4.18 -9.23
N LEU A 61 10.86 3.85 -9.38
CA LEU A 61 10.39 2.83 -10.33
C LEU A 61 10.68 3.26 -11.77
N ARG A 62 10.36 4.51 -12.13
CA ARG A 62 10.66 5.06 -13.46
C ARG A 62 12.16 5.08 -13.75
N ALA A 63 12.98 5.46 -12.77
CA ALA A 63 14.44 5.43 -12.90
C ALA A 63 14.99 4.01 -13.09
N ALA A 64 14.30 2.99 -12.57
CA ALA A 64 14.60 1.58 -12.79
C ALA A 64 14.06 1.01 -14.12
N GLY A 65 13.47 1.85 -14.98
CA GLY A 65 12.90 1.44 -16.26
C GLY A 65 11.51 0.80 -16.17
N LEU A 66 10.84 0.91 -15.02
CA LEU A 66 9.45 0.48 -14.85
C LEU A 66 8.52 1.66 -15.16
N SER A 67 7.78 1.54 -16.26
CA SER A 67 6.70 2.46 -16.64
C SER A 67 5.35 1.94 -16.14
N ASP A 68 4.29 2.74 -16.32
CA ASP A 68 2.90 2.34 -16.07
C ASP A 68 2.61 1.94 -14.62
N VAL A 69 3.19 2.68 -13.66
CA VAL A 69 2.98 2.46 -12.23
C VAL A 69 1.51 2.65 -11.88
N ALA A 70 0.89 1.59 -11.37
CA ALA A 70 -0.49 1.60 -10.87
C ALA A 70 -0.53 1.15 -9.41
N TRP A 71 -1.29 1.89 -8.61
CA TRP A 71 -1.61 1.55 -7.23
C TRP A 71 -3.03 1.02 -7.20
N VAL A 72 -3.16 -0.25 -6.83
CA VAL A 72 -4.42 -0.99 -6.88
C VAL A 72 -4.86 -1.29 -5.45
N PRO A 73 -6.03 -0.78 -5.01
CA PRO A 73 -6.58 -1.10 -3.70
C PRO A 73 -6.75 -2.61 -3.52
N LEU A 74 -6.54 -3.09 -2.30
CA LEU A 74 -6.77 -4.50 -2.00
C LEU A 74 -8.27 -4.77 -1.90
N GLU A 75 -8.73 -5.83 -2.57
CA GLU A 75 -10.09 -6.32 -2.45
C GLU A 75 -10.19 -7.39 -1.37
N VAL A 76 -11.23 -7.31 -0.55
CA VAL A 76 -11.56 -8.37 0.40
C VAL A 76 -12.29 -9.47 -0.36
N SER A 77 -11.79 -10.71 -0.26
CA SER A 77 -12.45 -11.85 -0.90
C SER A 77 -13.89 -12.03 -0.38
N GLU A 78 -14.78 -12.52 -1.24
CA GLU A 78 -16.17 -12.81 -0.84
C GLU A 78 -16.25 -13.76 0.36
N ALA A 79 -15.34 -14.74 0.44
CA ALA A 79 -15.27 -15.65 1.58
C ALA A 79 -14.95 -14.91 2.89
N GLY A 80 -14.06 -13.92 2.83
CA GLY A 80 -13.76 -13.03 3.96
C GLY A 80 -14.99 -12.19 4.35
N LEU A 81 -15.70 -11.63 3.37
CA LEU A 81 -16.92 -10.87 3.61
C LEU A 81 -18.03 -11.72 4.26
N ARG A 82 -18.23 -12.96 3.79
CA ARG A 82 -19.22 -13.89 4.39
C ARG A 82 -18.87 -14.27 5.82
N ARG A 83 -17.57 -14.46 6.12
CA ARG A 83 -17.12 -14.90 7.46
C ARG A 83 -17.11 -13.80 8.50
N PHE A 84 -16.71 -12.58 8.12
CA PHE A 84 -16.47 -11.49 9.08
C PHE A 84 -17.45 -10.33 8.93
N GLY A 85 -18.30 -10.33 7.89
CA GLY A 85 -19.23 -9.25 7.58
C GLY A 85 -18.58 -8.10 6.81
N ALA A 86 -19.38 -7.39 6.00
CA ALA A 86 -18.89 -6.28 5.16
C ALA A 86 -18.38 -5.09 5.98
N HIS A 87 -19.01 -4.80 7.12
CA HIS A 87 -18.59 -3.69 7.99
C HIS A 87 -17.23 -3.91 8.65
N PHE A 88 -16.83 -5.16 8.89
CA PHE A 88 -15.54 -5.46 9.53
C PHE A 88 -14.35 -4.94 8.72
N ARG A 89 -14.51 -4.66 7.42
CA ARG A 89 -13.43 -4.23 6.53
C ARG A 89 -13.70 -2.94 5.76
N ALA A 90 -14.76 -2.21 6.10
CA ALA A 90 -15.06 -0.92 5.46
C ALA A 90 -13.89 0.08 5.63
N ASP A 91 -13.21 0.02 6.77
CA ASP A 91 -12.07 0.88 7.10
C ASP A 91 -10.86 0.67 6.18
N LEU A 92 -10.67 -0.56 5.66
CA LEU A 92 -9.59 -0.85 4.70
C LEU A 92 -9.77 -0.10 3.37
N HIS A 93 -11.00 0.25 3.00
CA HIS A 93 -11.26 1.00 1.77
C HIS A 93 -11.20 2.52 2.01
N ALA A 94 -11.56 3.00 3.20
CA ALA A 94 -11.57 4.42 3.54
C ALA A 94 -10.18 4.98 3.91
N GLY A 95 -9.24 4.13 4.32
CA GLY A 95 -7.85 4.49 4.58
C GLY A 95 -6.94 3.28 4.42
N PRO A 96 -6.65 2.83 3.18
CA PRO A 96 -5.96 1.57 2.95
C PRO A 96 -4.56 1.61 3.56
N PRO A 97 -4.20 0.70 4.49
CA PRO A 97 -2.83 0.62 5.02
C PRO A 97 -1.85 0.02 4.00
N LEU A 98 -2.37 -0.75 3.04
CA LEU A 98 -1.62 -1.48 2.03
C LEU A 98 -2.32 -1.39 0.68
N GLU A 99 -1.52 -1.31 -0.38
CA GLU A 99 -1.98 -1.37 -1.76
C GLU A 99 -1.09 -2.32 -2.58
N MET A 100 -1.63 -2.82 -3.69
CA MET A 100 -0.85 -3.55 -4.68
C MET A 100 -0.23 -2.55 -5.66
N LEU A 101 1.10 -2.47 -5.65
CA LEU A 101 1.89 -1.72 -6.62
C LEU A 101 2.17 -2.59 -7.85
N CYS A 102 1.62 -2.20 -8.99
CA CYS A 102 1.75 -2.88 -10.27
C CYS A 102 2.60 -2.05 -11.25
N CYS A 103 3.49 -2.73 -11.96
CA CYS A 103 4.20 -2.19 -13.11
C CYS A 103 4.05 -3.19 -14.25
N PRO A 104 2.90 -3.21 -14.96
CA PRO A 104 2.71 -4.10 -16.07
C PRO A 104 3.76 -3.78 -17.13
N ARG A 105 4.47 -4.81 -17.63
CA ARG A 105 5.17 -4.63 -18.90
C ARG A 105 4.10 -4.41 -19.96
N LEU A 106 4.18 -3.31 -20.71
CA LEU A 106 3.50 -3.22 -21.98
C LEU A 106 3.97 -4.40 -22.82
N SER A 107 3.05 -5.32 -23.13
CA SER A 107 3.30 -6.35 -24.12
C SER A 107 3.54 -5.64 -25.45
N THR A 108 4.80 -5.58 -25.88
CA THR A 108 5.12 -5.28 -27.28
C THR A 108 4.49 -6.38 -28.13
N THR A 109 3.28 -6.15 -28.63
CA THR A 109 2.75 -6.97 -29.72
C THR A 109 3.78 -6.89 -30.85
N PRO A 110 4.38 -7.99 -31.32
CA PRO A 110 5.24 -7.92 -32.48
C PRO A 110 4.36 -7.40 -33.62
N GLY A 111 4.72 -6.25 -34.18
CA GLY A 111 4.09 -5.73 -35.37
C GLY A 111 4.14 -6.80 -36.45
N GLY A 112 2.98 -7.32 -36.82
CA GLY A 112 2.85 -8.24 -37.94
C GLY A 112 3.35 -7.55 -39.20
N THR A 113 4.59 -7.84 -39.56
CA THR A 113 5.17 -7.51 -40.86
C THR A 113 5.49 -8.81 -41.55
N GLY A 114 4.89 -9.00 -42.73
CA GLY A 114 4.95 -10.21 -43.56
C GLY A 114 3.63 -10.28 -44.33
N ALA A 115 3.40 -9.53 -45.41
CA ALA A 115 4.13 -9.46 -46.68
C ALA A 115 4.14 -10.78 -47.44
N SER A 116 3.09 -11.05 -48.21
CA SER A 116 3.08 -11.29 -49.68
C SER A 116 1.79 -12.00 -50.09
#